data_AF-A0AAV7B1Q3-F1
#
_entry.id   AF-A0AAV7B1Q3-F1
#
_cell.length_a   1.000
_cell.length_b   1.000
_cell.length_c   1.000
_cell.angle_alpha   90.00
_cell.angle_beta   90.00
_cell.angle_gamma   90.00
#
_symmetry.space_group_name_H-M   'P 1'
#
loop_
_entity.id
_entity.type
_entity.pdbx_description
1 polymer ?
#
loop_
_entity_poly.entity_id
_entity_poly.type
_entity_poly.pdbx_seq_one_letter_code
_entity_poly.pdbx_strand_id
1 'polypeptide(L)'
;MGRSEEIGRIGQSHHWVRGNVPLCSQCMVCGQQCGSQPKLCDYRCIWCQRTVHDDCMGGDLKTENCDLGEFRSLIIPSNYLWAVKQLKRSKNVDYMKLIASMGRNWTPLIVLANTRSGNNMGEVLVSEFKGLLNPLQVFDLSKTSPFKALQLCSILPPNSAKVLVCGGDGTVGWVLDAVDEMKIKGQENFIPQVAVLPLGTGNDLANTLGWGAGYAGEVPVEQILRNVMEADSTKLDRWKVQVTNKGYSLRKPKVMSMNNYFSVGPDALMALNFHTHREKTPSLFSSRLVNKAVYLFYGTKDCLVQECKDLDKKVELELDGEKISLPNLEGIVVLNIGYWGGGCRLWEGMGDEPYPLSR
;
A
#
# COMPACT_ATOMS: atom_id res chain seq x y z
N MET A 1 -4.78 -14.95 41.43
CA MET A 1 -4.59 -14.11 40.23
C MET A 1 -4.74 -15.01 39.03
N GLY A 2 -5.65 -14.67 38.12
CA GLY A 2 -6.02 -15.55 37.01
C GLY A 2 -5.01 -15.48 35.87
N ARG A 3 -4.84 -16.58 35.10
CA ARG A 3 -4.02 -16.65 33.87
C ARG A 3 -4.25 -15.46 32.91
N SER A 4 -5.46 -14.92 32.88
CA SER A 4 -5.83 -13.76 32.06
C SER A 4 -5.15 -12.45 32.49
N GLU A 5 -4.85 -12.25 33.79
CA GLU A 5 -4.15 -11.06 34.30
C GLU A 5 -2.64 -11.11 34.04
N GLU A 6 -2.05 -12.31 33.96
CA GLU A 6 -0.64 -12.49 33.58
C GLU A 6 -0.42 -12.21 32.09
N ILE A 7 -1.34 -12.63 31.21
CA ILE A 7 -1.22 -12.45 29.76
C ILE A 7 -1.21 -10.95 29.36
N GLY A 8 -1.95 -10.11 30.09
CA GLY A 8 -1.98 -8.65 29.86
C GLY A 8 -0.77 -7.88 30.39
N ARG A 9 0.16 -8.54 31.10
CA ARG A 9 1.33 -7.91 31.74
C ARG A 9 2.68 -8.30 31.13
N ILE A 10 2.70 -9.14 30.10
CA ILE A 10 3.95 -9.53 29.46
C ILE A 10 4.40 -8.35 28.59
N GLY A 11 5.25 -7.48 29.13
CA GLY A 11 5.90 -6.41 28.37
C GLY A 11 6.72 -6.99 27.21
N GLN A 12 6.90 -6.21 26.15
CA GLN A 12 7.79 -6.61 25.07
C GLN A 12 9.23 -6.47 25.58
N SER A 13 9.99 -7.57 25.64
CA SER A 13 11.42 -7.48 25.98
C SER A 13 12.20 -6.88 24.81
N HIS A 14 13.33 -6.23 25.12
CA HIS A 14 14.32 -5.92 24.10
C HIS A 14 14.82 -7.20 23.42
N HIS A 15 15.18 -7.09 22.15
CA HIS A 15 15.88 -8.15 21.42
C HIS A 15 17.11 -7.54 20.75
N TRP A 16 18.23 -7.65 21.47
CA TRP A 16 19.51 -7.07 21.12
C TRP A 16 20.28 -7.97 20.15
N VAL A 17 20.64 -7.44 18.99
CA VAL A 17 21.47 -8.09 17.98
C VAL A 17 22.82 -7.40 17.94
N ARG A 18 23.90 -8.17 18.10
CA ARG A 18 25.26 -7.65 18.08
C ARG A 18 25.74 -7.41 16.64
N GLY A 19 26.44 -6.31 16.38
CA GLY A 19 27.13 -6.03 15.11
C GLY A 19 26.28 -5.52 13.95
N ASN A 20 24.94 -5.43 14.09
CA ASN A 20 24.04 -4.87 13.07
C ASN A 20 23.71 -3.40 13.34
N VAL A 21 24.75 -2.59 13.51
CA VAL A 21 24.64 -1.18 13.91
C VAL A 21 24.78 -0.27 12.69
N PRO A 22 23.77 0.57 12.35
CA PRO A 22 23.87 1.53 11.27
C PRO A 22 25.02 2.52 11.45
N LEU A 23 25.52 3.05 10.34
CA LEU A 23 26.50 4.13 10.37
C LEU A 23 25.96 5.33 11.15
N CYS A 24 26.85 6.02 11.87
CA CYS A 24 26.54 7.18 12.70
C CYS A 24 25.53 6.92 13.85
N SER A 25 25.33 5.66 14.24
CA SER A 25 24.52 5.33 15.42
C SER A 25 25.18 5.85 16.70
N GLN A 26 24.36 6.26 17.68
CA GLN A 26 24.83 6.73 18.98
C GLN A 26 24.38 5.80 20.09
N CYS A 27 25.26 5.55 21.06
CA CYS A 27 24.93 4.75 22.23
C CYS A 27 23.90 5.48 23.09
N MET A 28 22.77 4.83 23.39
CA MET A 28 21.73 5.43 24.22
C MET A 28 22.16 5.68 25.68
N VAL A 29 23.28 5.10 26.12
CA VAL A 29 23.80 5.23 27.48
C VAL A 29 24.78 6.41 27.59
N CYS A 30 25.81 6.44 26.74
CA CYS A 30 26.89 7.43 26.85
C CYS A 30 26.85 8.53 25.75
N GLY A 31 25.96 8.41 24.76
CA GLY A 31 25.82 9.35 23.64
C GLY A 31 26.93 9.27 22.58
N GLN A 32 27.96 8.45 22.79
CA GLN A 32 29.10 8.32 21.86
C GLN A 32 28.76 7.40 20.68
N GLN A 33 29.48 7.55 19.57
CA GLN A 33 29.24 6.80 18.34
C GLN A 33 29.48 5.28 18.51
N CYS A 34 28.52 4.46 18.07
CA CYS A 34 28.62 3.00 17.97
C CYS A 34 29.12 2.54 16.59
N GLY A 35 29.57 1.29 16.51
CA GLY A 35 29.99 0.65 15.26
C GLY A 35 31.27 1.23 14.67
N SER A 36 32.11 1.86 15.50
CA SER A 36 33.35 2.52 15.08
C SER A 36 34.51 1.55 14.81
N GLN A 37 34.40 0.31 15.29
CA GLN A 37 35.44 -0.70 15.13
C GLN A 37 35.16 -1.58 13.90
N PRO A 38 36.19 -2.01 13.15
CA PRO A 38 36.03 -2.88 11.98
C PRO A 38 35.78 -4.34 12.39
N LYS A 39 34.81 -4.56 13.29
CA LYS A 39 34.36 -5.86 13.78
C LYS A 39 32.87 -5.79 14.12
N LEU A 40 32.22 -6.95 14.22
CA LEU A 40 30.87 -7.04 14.78
C LEU A 40 30.92 -6.72 16.28
N CYS A 41 30.67 -5.46 16.60
CA CYS A 41 30.64 -4.90 17.95
C CYS A 41 29.35 -4.10 18.14
N ASP A 42 29.07 -3.80 19.41
CA ASP A 42 27.90 -3.08 19.86
C ASP A 42 26.58 -3.79 19.53
N TYR A 43 25.50 -3.32 20.13
CA TYR A 43 24.19 -3.93 20.05
C TYR A 43 23.16 -2.98 19.48
N ARG A 44 22.22 -3.50 18.69
CA ARG A 44 21.01 -2.80 18.25
C ARG A 44 19.78 -3.60 18.68
N CYS A 45 18.79 -2.94 19.27
CA CYS A 45 17.50 -3.58 19.52
C CYS A 45 16.66 -3.59 18.24
N ILE A 46 16.17 -4.75 17.79
CA ILE A 46 15.36 -4.86 16.56
C ILE A 46 13.96 -4.22 16.68
N TRP A 47 13.54 -3.85 17.89
CA TRP A 47 12.23 -3.27 18.13
C TRP A 47 12.32 -1.75 18.22
N CYS A 48 12.97 -1.22 19.26
CA CYS A 48 13.09 0.22 19.48
C CYS A 48 14.23 0.88 18.70
N GLN A 49 15.03 0.11 17.94
CA GLN A 49 16.14 0.57 17.10
C GLN A 49 17.30 1.25 17.84
N ARG A 50 17.25 1.35 19.18
CA ARG A 50 18.33 1.92 19.99
C ARG A 50 19.59 1.07 19.89
N THR A 51 20.73 1.75 20.01
CA THR A 51 22.05 1.14 19.98
C THR A 51 22.79 1.33 21.30
N VAL A 52 23.61 0.35 21.69
CA VAL A 52 24.35 0.34 22.97
C VAL A 52 25.73 -0.25 22.71
N HIS A 53 26.80 0.36 23.24
CA HIS A 53 28.14 -0.23 23.16
C HIS A 53 28.24 -1.56 23.88
N ASP A 54 29.18 -2.41 23.47
CA ASP A 54 29.52 -3.62 24.23
C ASP A 54 29.74 -3.32 25.73
N ASP A 55 30.54 -2.29 26.03
CA ASP A 55 30.90 -1.91 27.41
C ASP A 55 29.77 -1.19 28.16
N CYS A 56 28.80 -0.61 27.44
CA CYS A 56 27.64 0.07 28.02
C CYS A 56 26.47 -0.90 28.30
N MET A 57 26.55 -2.15 27.85
CA MET A 57 25.49 -3.14 27.98
C MET A 57 25.41 -3.70 29.40
N GLY A 58 24.70 -2.99 30.28
CA GLY A 58 24.43 -3.39 31.67
C GLY A 58 23.39 -4.50 31.83
N GLY A 59 23.27 -5.03 33.05
CA GLY A 59 22.27 -6.06 33.42
C GLY A 59 20.83 -5.55 33.32
N ASP A 60 20.58 -4.31 33.72
CA ASP A 60 19.24 -3.71 33.74
C ASP A 60 18.67 -3.55 32.32
N LEU A 61 19.49 -3.14 31.34
CA LEU A 61 19.07 -3.04 29.93
C LEU A 61 18.65 -4.38 29.30
N LYS A 62 19.02 -5.51 29.91
CA LYS A 62 18.62 -6.84 29.46
C LYS A 62 17.27 -7.27 30.05
N THR A 63 16.90 -6.71 31.20
CA THR A 63 15.67 -7.06 31.93
C THR A 63 14.56 -6.03 31.76
N GLU A 64 14.89 -4.82 31.32
CA GLU A 64 13.93 -3.77 30.99
C GLU A 64 12.99 -4.15 29.82
N ASN A 65 11.77 -3.59 29.88
CA ASN A 65 10.81 -3.70 28.80
C ASN A 65 11.12 -2.68 27.70
N CYS A 66 11.11 -3.16 26.47
CA CYS A 66 11.20 -2.35 25.27
C CYS A 66 9.91 -1.56 25.08
N ASP A 67 10.07 -0.25 24.88
CA ASP A 67 8.99 0.68 24.55
C ASP A 67 8.65 0.71 23.04
N LEU A 68 9.28 -0.17 22.24
CA LEU A 68 9.16 -0.28 20.79
C LEU A 68 9.63 0.97 20.01
N GLY A 69 10.23 1.95 20.70
CA GLY A 69 10.80 3.15 20.11
C GLY A 69 9.78 4.02 19.39
N GLU A 70 10.26 4.69 18.35
CA GLU A 70 9.50 5.69 17.59
C GLU A 70 8.25 5.11 16.92
N PHE A 71 8.39 3.98 16.23
CA PHE A 71 7.31 3.37 15.44
C PHE A 71 6.40 2.46 16.26
N ARG A 72 6.38 2.60 17.59
CA ARG A 72 5.60 1.75 18.51
C ARG A 72 4.12 1.63 18.13
N SER A 73 3.52 2.70 17.59
CA SER A 73 2.11 2.71 17.21
C SER A 73 1.83 1.84 15.98
N LEU A 74 2.84 1.63 15.12
CA LEU A 74 2.75 0.85 13.88
C LEU A 74 3.14 -0.62 14.07
N ILE A 75 3.89 -0.94 15.12
CA ILE A 75 4.41 -2.29 15.36
C ILE A 75 3.33 -3.17 15.98
N ILE A 76 3.08 -4.35 15.41
CA ILE A 76 2.38 -5.44 16.09
C ILE A 76 3.35 -6.21 16.98
N PRO A 77 3.28 -6.12 18.31
CA PRO A 77 4.25 -6.75 19.19
C PRO A 77 4.14 -8.28 19.22
N SER A 78 5.24 -8.97 19.52
CA SER A 78 5.27 -10.44 19.50
C SER A 78 4.45 -11.05 20.64
N ASN A 79 4.49 -10.42 21.82
CA ASN A 79 3.65 -10.77 22.97
C ASN A 79 2.14 -10.64 22.65
N TYR A 80 1.74 -9.63 21.88
CA TYR A 80 0.35 -9.46 21.44
C TYR A 80 -0.12 -10.65 20.58
N LEU A 81 0.67 -11.02 19.56
CA LEU A 81 0.34 -12.16 18.69
C LEU A 81 0.30 -13.48 19.45
N TRP A 82 1.21 -13.67 20.40
CA TRP A 82 1.20 -14.82 21.28
C TRP A 82 -0.07 -14.85 22.14
N ALA A 83 -0.45 -13.72 22.75
CA ALA A 83 -1.65 -13.60 23.57
C ALA A 83 -2.92 -13.91 22.76
N VAL A 84 -3.06 -13.33 21.56
CA VAL A 84 -4.18 -13.63 20.64
C VAL A 84 -4.26 -15.13 20.34
N LYS A 85 -3.12 -15.78 20.07
CA LYS A 85 -3.07 -17.22 19.79
C LYS A 85 -3.53 -18.06 20.99
N GLN A 86 -3.19 -17.67 22.21
CA GLN A 86 -3.66 -18.35 23.43
C GLN A 86 -5.16 -18.14 23.65
N LEU A 87 -5.65 -16.91 23.50
CA LEU A 87 -7.07 -16.58 23.68
C LEU A 87 -7.98 -17.32 22.69
N LYS A 88 -7.56 -17.44 21.42
CA LYS A 88 -8.28 -18.24 20.41
C LYS A 88 -8.42 -19.72 20.80
N ARG A 89 -7.44 -20.28 21.53
CA ARG A 89 -7.51 -21.67 22.01
C ARG A 89 -8.44 -21.84 23.21
N SER A 90 -8.55 -20.82 24.05
CA SER A 90 -9.30 -20.89 25.31
C SER A 90 -10.78 -20.48 25.19
N LYS A 91 -11.29 -20.08 24.01
CA LYS A 91 -12.66 -19.57 23.79
C LYS A 91 -13.10 -18.46 24.76
N ASN A 92 -12.15 -17.74 25.34
CA ASN A 92 -12.39 -16.86 26.49
C ASN A 92 -12.38 -15.37 26.09
N VAL A 93 -13.20 -14.59 26.78
CA VAL A 93 -13.84 -13.34 26.31
C VAL A 93 -12.98 -12.07 26.51
N ASP A 94 -11.70 -12.19 26.86
CA ASP A 94 -10.88 -11.00 27.24
C ASP A 94 -10.10 -10.34 26.07
N TYR A 95 -10.56 -10.55 24.83
CA TYR A 95 -9.98 -9.88 23.65
C TYR A 95 -10.03 -8.34 23.78
N MET A 96 -11.10 -7.81 24.39
CA MET A 96 -11.24 -6.37 24.65
C MET A 96 -10.25 -5.84 25.68
N LYS A 97 -9.87 -6.64 26.70
CA LYS A 97 -8.83 -6.24 27.67
C LYS A 97 -7.44 -6.25 27.03
N LEU A 98 -7.15 -7.20 26.15
CA LEU A 98 -5.90 -7.24 25.40
C LEU A 98 -5.78 -6.04 24.44
N ILE A 99 -6.88 -5.63 23.80
CA ILE A 99 -6.90 -4.39 23.00
C ILE A 99 -6.66 -3.17 23.89
N ALA A 100 -7.34 -3.09 25.04
CA ALA A 100 -7.21 -1.97 25.95
C ALA A 100 -5.77 -1.78 26.47
N SER A 101 -5.00 -2.86 26.66
CA SER A 101 -3.60 -2.79 27.12
C SER A 101 -2.65 -2.17 26.10
N MET A 102 -3.01 -2.12 24.82
CA MET A 102 -2.18 -1.52 23.77
C MET A 102 -2.30 0.01 23.69
N GLY A 103 -3.26 0.59 24.41
CA GLY A 103 -3.52 2.02 24.41
C GLY A 103 -4.39 2.49 23.23
N ARG A 104 -4.90 3.72 23.34
CA ARG A 104 -5.88 4.28 22.37
C ARG A 104 -5.26 4.73 21.05
N ASN A 105 -3.94 4.96 21.01
CA ASN A 105 -3.23 5.49 19.84
C ASN A 105 -2.43 4.42 19.09
N TRP A 106 -2.80 3.15 19.23
CA TRP A 106 -2.16 2.05 18.52
C TRP A 106 -2.83 1.86 17.15
N THR A 107 -2.08 2.15 16.08
CA THR A 107 -2.55 2.12 14.69
C THR A 107 -1.63 1.22 13.87
N PRO A 108 -1.75 -0.11 14.00
CA PRO A 108 -0.77 -1.04 13.46
C PRO A 108 -0.70 -0.94 11.94
N LEU A 109 0.52 -1.01 11.39
CA LEU A 109 0.75 -0.95 9.96
C LEU A 109 1.05 -2.33 9.38
N ILE A 110 0.26 -2.73 8.40
CA ILE A 110 0.53 -3.89 7.57
C ILE A 110 1.13 -3.42 6.24
N VAL A 111 2.28 -3.93 5.87
CA VAL A 111 2.94 -3.60 4.60
C VAL A 111 2.68 -4.70 3.60
N LEU A 112 2.11 -4.35 2.44
CA LEU A 112 1.85 -5.25 1.32
C LEU A 112 2.69 -4.80 0.13
N ALA A 113 3.79 -5.50 -0.16
CA ALA A 113 4.70 -5.13 -1.23
C ALA A 113 4.60 -6.12 -2.39
N ASN A 114 4.45 -5.60 -3.61
CA ASN A 114 4.55 -6.40 -4.82
C ASN A 114 5.99 -6.41 -5.33
N THR A 115 6.72 -7.49 -5.04
CA THR A 115 8.13 -7.69 -5.42
C THR A 115 8.35 -7.78 -6.94
N ARG A 116 7.29 -8.01 -7.73
CA ARG A 116 7.35 -7.97 -9.20
C ARG A 116 7.20 -6.56 -9.78
N SER A 117 6.88 -5.56 -8.94
CA SER A 117 6.75 -4.16 -9.35
C SER A 117 8.05 -3.38 -9.12
N GLY A 118 8.29 -2.36 -9.95
CA GLY A 118 9.32 -1.34 -9.73
C GLY A 118 10.76 -1.85 -9.71
N ASN A 119 11.21 -2.65 -10.70
CA ASN A 119 12.62 -3.08 -10.83
C ASN A 119 13.23 -3.72 -9.57
N ASN A 120 12.54 -4.69 -8.97
CA ASN A 120 12.96 -5.40 -7.75
C ASN A 120 13.04 -4.53 -6.48
N MET A 121 12.65 -3.25 -6.54
CA MET A 121 12.59 -2.39 -5.35
C MET A 121 11.65 -2.95 -4.28
N GLY A 122 10.62 -3.71 -4.68
CA GLY A 122 9.73 -4.37 -3.74
C GLY A 122 10.45 -5.38 -2.82
N GLU A 123 11.48 -6.07 -3.29
CA GLU A 123 12.23 -7.03 -2.44
C GLU A 123 13.07 -6.30 -1.40
N VAL A 124 13.76 -5.22 -1.81
CA VAL A 124 14.51 -4.34 -0.90
C VAL A 124 13.58 -3.77 0.16
N LEU A 125 12.43 -3.22 -0.24
CA LEU A 125 11.44 -2.67 0.69
C LEU A 125 10.92 -3.71 1.68
N VAL A 126 10.64 -4.95 1.24
CA VAL A 126 10.23 -6.03 2.15
C VAL A 126 11.32 -6.28 3.19
N SER A 127 12.59 -6.30 2.79
CA SER A 127 13.71 -6.50 3.72
C SER A 127 13.84 -5.36 4.72
N GLU A 128 13.84 -4.11 4.23
CA GLU A 128 13.96 -2.90 5.06
C GLU A 128 12.81 -2.76 6.06
N PHE A 129 11.55 -2.92 5.62
CA PHE A 129 10.41 -2.86 6.51
C PHE A 129 10.44 -3.97 7.57
N LYS A 130 10.92 -5.18 7.25
CA LYS A 130 11.11 -6.25 8.25
C LYS A 130 12.17 -5.95 9.29
N GLY A 131 13.09 -5.01 9.02
CA GLY A 131 14.07 -4.53 9.99
C GLY A 131 13.49 -3.54 11.00
N LEU A 132 12.41 -2.83 10.64
CA LEU A 132 11.77 -1.80 11.47
C LEU A 132 10.45 -2.26 12.12
N LEU A 133 9.75 -3.19 11.47
CA LEU A 133 8.43 -3.69 11.83
C LEU A 133 8.50 -5.17 12.20
N ASN A 134 7.44 -5.70 12.82
CA ASN A 134 7.33 -7.15 13.02
C ASN A 134 7.32 -7.87 11.66
N PRO A 135 8.18 -8.87 11.41
CA PRO A 135 8.18 -9.56 10.12
C PRO A 135 6.84 -10.19 9.71
N LEU A 136 5.96 -10.46 10.68
CA LEU A 136 4.60 -10.98 10.44
C LEU A 136 3.60 -9.93 9.92
N GLN A 137 3.94 -8.64 9.92
CA GLN A 137 3.12 -7.58 9.34
C GLN A 137 3.62 -7.09 7.97
N VAL A 138 4.67 -7.72 7.42
CA VAL A 138 5.25 -7.36 6.12
C VAL A 138 5.11 -8.53 5.14
N PHE A 139 4.23 -8.36 4.15
CA PHE A 139 3.87 -9.40 3.19
C PHE A 139 4.38 -9.10 1.78
N ASP A 140 4.89 -10.15 1.15
CA ASP A 140 5.21 -10.18 -0.27
C ASP A 140 4.00 -10.70 -1.04
N LEU A 141 3.40 -9.84 -1.86
CA LEU A 141 2.20 -10.13 -2.63
C LEU A 141 2.42 -11.16 -3.76
N SER A 142 3.67 -11.46 -4.11
CA SER A 142 3.97 -12.59 -5.00
C SER A 142 3.81 -13.96 -4.31
N LYS A 143 3.79 -13.98 -2.97
CA LYS A 143 3.73 -15.19 -2.13
C LYS A 143 2.38 -15.32 -1.40
N THR A 144 1.79 -14.20 -0.98
CA THR A 144 0.54 -14.17 -0.20
C THR A 144 -0.48 -13.26 -0.89
N SER A 145 -1.71 -13.73 -1.07
CA SER A 145 -2.77 -12.88 -1.63
C SER A 145 -3.15 -11.76 -0.66
N PRO A 146 -3.59 -10.58 -1.15
CA PRO A 146 -4.03 -9.47 -0.31
C PRO A 146 -5.07 -9.90 0.72
N PHE A 147 -6.12 -10.64 0.30
CA PHE A 147 -7.16 -11.10 1.22
C PHE A 147 -6.59 -11.91 2.40
N LYS A 148 -5.63 -12.82 2.13
CA LYS A 148 -4.98 -13.62 3.18
C LYS A 148 -4.15 -12.75 4.12
N ALA A 149 -3.40 -11.78 3.59
CA ALA A 149 -2.61 -10.86 4.40
C ALA A 149 -3.50 -9.95 5.28
N LEU A 150 -4.61 -9.45 4.71
CA LEU A 150 -5.59 -8.62 5.39
C LEU A 150 -6.35 -9.35 6.51
N GLN A 151 -6.32 -10.69 6.57
CA GLN A 151 -6.86 -11.40 7.73
C GLN A 151 -6.11 -11.06 9.03
N LEU A 152 -4.91 -10.49 8.96
CA LEU A 152 -4.24 -9.93 10.13
C LEU A 152 -5.06 -8.81 10.77
N CYS A 153 -5.79 -7.99 9.99
CA CYS A 153 -6.68 -6.95 10.54
C CYS A 153 -7.77 -7.51 11.45
N SER A 154 -8.26 -8.73 11.20
CA SER A 154 -9.32 -9.36 12.00
C SER A 154 -8.90 -9.69 13.44
N ILE A 155 -7.59 -9.65 13.71
CA ILE A 155 -7.03 -9.84 15.04
C ILE A 155 -6.44 -8.57 15.63
N LEU A 156 -6.78 -7.41 15.06
CA LEU A 156 -6.43 -6.09 15.57
C LEU A 156 -7.67 -5.41 16.19
N PRO A 157 -7.50 -4.29 16.90
CA PRO A 157 -8.63 -3.47 17.32
C PRO A 157 -9.48 -3.05 16.11
N PRO A 158 -10.81 -2.98 16.26
CA PRO A 158 -11.68 -2.48 15.21
C PRO A 158 -11.26 -1.09 14.71
N ASN A 159 -11.29 -0.89 13.39
CA ASN A 159 -11.03 0.38 12.71
C ASN A 159 -9.69 1.07 13.09
N SER A 160 -8.67 0.30 13.51
CA SER A 160 -7.37 0.88 13.91
C SER A 160 -6.22 0.61 12.94
N ALA A 161 -6.37 -0.38 12.05
CA ALA A 161 -5.28 -0.82 11.17
C ALA A 161 -5.07 0.11 9.97
N LYS A 162 -3.80 0.30 9.61
CA LYS A 162 -3.36 0.92 8.36
C LYS A 162 -2.70 -0.14 7.48
N VAL A 163 -2.81 0.01 6.16
CA VAL A 163 -2.12 -0.83 5.17
C VAL A 163 -1.31 0.07 4.25
N LEU A 164 -0.01 -0.18 4.12
CA LEU A 164 0.84 0.45 3.11
C LEU A 164 1.00 -0.51 1.93
N VAL A 165 0.53 -0.11 0.75
CA VAL A 165 0.66 -0.88 -0.48
C VAL A 165 1.83 -0.38 -1.30
N CYS A 166 2.89 -1.17 -1.41
CA CYS A 166 4.04 -0.86 -2.25
C CYS A 166 3.85 -1.49 -3.64
N GLY A 167 3.41 -0.70 -4.62
CA GLY A 167 3.04 -1.18 -5.95
C GLY A 167 2.59 -0.07 -6.89
N GLY A 168 2.17 -0.43 -8.10
CA GLY A 168 1.45 0.48 -9.01
C GLY A 168 -0.07 0.40 -8.85
N ASP A 169 -0.83 1.18 -9.63
CA ASP A 169 -2.30 1.26 -9.52
C ASP A 169 -3.00 -0.10 -9.56
N GLY A 170 -2.56 -1.02 -10.41
CA GLY A 170 -3.13 -2.39 -10.47
C GLY A 170 -2.92 -3.20 -9.19
N THR A 171 -1.80 -2.99 -8.49
CA THR A 171 -1.56 -3.63 -7.18
C THR A 171 -2.44 -3.02 -6.10
N VAL A 172 -2.56 -1.68 -6.10
CA VAL A 172 -3.46 -0.98 -5.16
C VAL A 172 -4.91 -1.42 -5.39
N GLY A 173 -5.35 -1.50 -6.64
CA GLY A 173 -6.68 -2.01 -6.99
C GLY A 173 -6.92 -3.45 -6.51
N TRP A 174 -5.95 -4.34 -6.68
CA TRP A 174 -6.05 -5.71 -6.17
C TRP A 174 -6.19 -5.78 -4.64
N VAL A 175 -5.51 -4.90 -3.90
CA VAL A 175 -5.66 -4.80 -2.44
C VAL A 175 -7.03 -4.25 -2.08
N LEU A 176 -7.51 -3.21 -2.76
CA LEU A 176 -8.82 -2.63 -2.49
C LEU A 176 -9.97 -3.60 -2.82
N ASP A 177 -9.83 -4.44 -3.86
CA ASP A 177 -10.79 -5.52 -4.14
C ASP A 177 -10.85 -6.54 -2.99
N ALA A 178 -9.70 -6.84 -2.37
CA ALA A 178 -9.67 -7.70 -1.19
C ALA A 178 -10.29 -7.01 0.05
N VAL A 179 -10.18 -5.69 0.16
CA VAL A 179 -10.91 -4.91 1.18
C VAL A 179 -12.43 -4.98 0.94
N ASP A 180 -12.89 -4.93 -0.30
CA ASP A 180 -14.30 -5.13 -0.62
C ASP A 180 -14.75 -6.57 -0.32
N GLU A 181 -13.89 -7.56 -0.55
CA GLU A 181 -14.15 -8.95 -0.15
C GLU A 181 -14.32 -9.10 1.38
N MET A 182 -13.56 -8.33 2.17
CA MET A 182 -13.74 -8.27 3.64
C MET A 182 -15.13 -7.74 4.02
N LYS A 183 -15.61 -6.67 3.38
CA LYS A 183 -16.97 -6.14 3.59
C LYS A 183 -18.03 -7.20 3.30
N ILE A 184 -17.92 -7.86 2.14
CA ILE A 184 -18.86 -8.91 1.73
C ILE A 184 -18.90 -10.07 2.75
N LYS A 185 -17.79 -10.34 3.43
CA LYS A 185 -17.66 -11.38 4.47
C LYS A 185 -18.02 -10.90 5.88
N GLY A 186 -18.62 -9.72 6.04
CA GLY A 186 -19.06 -9.20 7.33
C GLY A 186 -17.91 -8.69 8.22
N GLN A 187 -16.75 -8.36 7.65
CA GLN A 187 -15.57 -7.89 8.37
C GLN A 187 -15.44 -6.35 8.35
N GLU A 188 -16.57 -5.63 8.26
CA GLU A 188 -16.62 -4.16 8.13
C GLU A 188 -15.79 -3.43 9.19
N ASN A 189 -15.87 -3.91 10.44
CA ASN A 189 -15.20 -3.32 11.59
C ASN A 189 -13.67 -3.46 11.55
N PHE A 190 -13.11 -4.21 10.59
CA PHE A 190 -11.67 -4.48 10.48
C PHE A 190 -11.10 -3.97 9.15
N ILE A 191 -11.83 -3.14 8.42
CA ILE A 191 -11.36 -2.52 7.20
C ILE A 191 -10.22 -1.54 7.54
N PRO A 192 -9.03 -1.70 6.93
CA PRO A 192 -7.92 -0.79 7.17
C PRO A 192 -8.02 0.48 6.31
N GLN A 193 -7.38 1.55 6.78
CA GLN A 193 -7.01 2.68 5.92
C GLN A 193 -5.88 2.25 4.97
N VAL A 194 -5.92 2.68 3.71
CA VAL A 194 -4.95 2.26 2.69
C VAL A 194 -4.08 3.45 2.25
N ALA A 195 -2.78 3.33 2.48
CA ALA A 195 -1.73 4.22 1.98
C ALA A 195 -0.99 3.57 0.80
N VAL A 196 -0.37 4.38 -0.05
CA VAL A 196 0.29 3.92 -1.28
C VAL A 196 1.75 4.34 -1.30
N LEU A 197 2.65 3.39 -1.57
CA LEU A 197 4.02 3.68 -1.99
C LEU A 197 4.15 3.38 -3.50
N PRO A 198 4.25 4.42 -4.35
CA PRO A 198 4.08 4.28 -5.80
C PRO A 198 5.29 3.65 -6.50
N LEU A 199 5.27 2.33 -6.70
CA LEU A 199 6.32 1.59 -7.42
C LEU A 199 6.06 1.43 -8.94
N GLY A 200 4.86 1.80 -9.41
CA GLY A 200 4.47 1.69 -10.81
C GLY A 200 4.97 2.84 -11.69
N THR A 201 4.54 2.84 -12.96
CA THR A 201 4.83 3.92 -13.93
C THR A 201 3.76 5.02 -13.95
N GLY A 202 2.48 4.63 -13.83
CA GLY A 202 1.32 5.54 -13.92
C GLY A 202 1.04 6.25 -12.59
N ASN A 203 0.76 5.48 -11.54
CA ASN A 203 0.57 5.91 -10.16
C ASN A 203 -0.42 7.10 -10.00
N ASP A 204 -1.44 7.17 -10.85
CA ASP A 204 -2.39 8.29 -10.86
C ASP A 204 -3.18 8.38 -9.55
N LEU A 205 -3.50 7.23 -8.95
CA LEU A 205 -4.15 7.21 -7.64
C LEU A 205 -3.24 7.75 -6.54
N ALA A 206 -1.96 7.37 -6.55
CA ALA A 206 -0.98 7.87 -5.58
C ALA A 206 -0.76 9.38 -5.72
N ASN A 207 -0.69 9.89 -6.95
CA ASN A 207 -0.64 11.33 -7.24
C ASN A 207 -1.87 12.06 -6.70
N THR A 208 -3.07 11.53 -6.96
CA THR A 208 -4.33 12.12 -6.47
C THR A 208 -4.35 12.21 -4.95
N LEU A 209 -3.87 11.17 -4.28
CA LEU A 209 -3.83 11.04 -2.82
C LEU A 209 -2.60 11.70 -2.17
N GLY A 210 -1.77 12.42 -2.92
CA GLY A 210 -0.61 13.14 -2.37
C GLY A 210 0.62 12.28 -2.03
N TRP A 211 0.63 10.99 -2.36
CA TRP A 211 1.78 10.09 -2.14
C TRP A 211 2.87 10.21 -3.21
N GLY A 212 2.60 10.98 -4.27
CA GLY A 212 3.55 11.33 -5.32
C GLY A 212 3.55 10.39 -6.53
N ALA A 213 4.34 10.76 -7.53
CA ALA A 213 4.30 10.15 -8.86
C ALA A 213 5.10 8.84 -8.95
N GLY A 214 5.94 8.55 -7.96
CA GLY A 214 6.80 7.40 -7.98
C GLY A 214 7.82 7.40 -6.85
N TYR A 215 8.27 6.21 -6.49
CA TYR A 215 9.39 5.95 -5.58
C TYR A 215 10.53 5.25 -6.32
N ALA A 216 11.76 5.73 -6.17
CA ALA A 216 12.99 5.20 -6.78
C ALA A 216 14.06 4.80 -5.75
N GLY A 217 13.75 4.79 -4.45
CA GLY A 217 14.72 4.49 -3.37
C GLY A 217 15.36 5.71 -2.72
N GLU A 218 14.92 6.92 -3.08
CA GLU A 218 15.45 8.19 -2.61
C GLU A 218 15.02 8.53 -1.18
N VAL A 219 13.89 8.01 -0.70
CA VAL A 219 13.37 8.25 0.65
C VAL A 219 13.60 7.01 1.53
N PRO A 220 14.28 7.13 2.69
CA PRO A 220 14.42 6.02 3.63
C PRO A 220 13.07 5.50 4.15
N VAL A 221 13.01 4.21 4.47
CA VAL A 221 11.75 3.58 4.94
C VAL A 221 11.24 4.18 6.25
N GLU A 222 12.13 4.68 7.11
CA GLU A 222 11.79 5.40 8.33
C GLU A 222 10.94 6.64 8.02
N GLN A 223 11.32 7.41 6.99
CA GLN A 223 10.57 8.59 6.59
C GLN A 223 9.22 8.20 5.97
N ILE A 224 9.15 7.07 5.25
CA ILE A 224 7.87 6.54 4.76
C ILE A 224 6.94 6.19 5.94
N LEU A 225 7.46 5.57 7.00
CA LEU A 225 6.68 5.26 8.21
C LEU A 225 6.18 6.53 8.90
N ARG A 226 7.02 7.58 9.03
CA ARG A 226 6.61 8.89 9.56
C ARG A 226 5.48 9.49 8.73
N ASN A 227 5.63 9.49 7.40
CA ASN A 227 4.60 10.00 6.49
C ASN A 227 3.26 9.24 6.69
N VAL A 228 3.29 7.92 6.88
CA VAL A 228 2.08 7.12 7.17
C VAL A 228 1.47 7.43 8.54
N MET A 229 2.30 7.76 9.54
CA MET A 229 1.82 8.18 10.87
C MET A 229 1.09 9.52 10.81
N GLU A 230 1.64 10.47 10.04
CA GLU A 230 1.16 11.85 9.92
C GLU A 230 0.06 12.03 8.87
N ALA A 231 -0.12 11.06 7.96
CA ALA A 231 -1.08 11.17 6.87
C ALA A 231 -2.53 11.28 7.34
N ASP A 232 -3.24 12.22 6.71
CA ASP A 232 -4.69 12.36 6.78
C ASP A 232 -5.41 11.30 5.93
N SER A 233 -6.66 11.02 6.29
CA SER A 233 -7.48 10.03 5.59
C SER A 233 -8.59 10.69 4.78
N THR A 234 -8.74 10.26 3.53
CA THR A 234 -9.86 10.63 2.67
C THR A 234 -10.66 9.39 2.25
N LYS A 235 -11.91 9.60 1.84
CA LYS A 235 -12.75 8.54 1.25
C LYS A 235 -12.46 8.45 -0.25
N LEU A 236 -12.44 7.23 -0.77
CA LEU A 236 -12.30 6.95 -2.19
C LEU A 236 -13.59 6.29 -2.70
N ASP A 237 -14.24 6.94 -3.65
CA ASP A 237 -15.35 6.33 -4.36
C ASP A 237 -14.84 5.21 -5.27
N ARG A 238 -15.59 4.12 -5.35
CA ARG A 238 -15.23 2.94 -6.15
C ARG A 238 -16.43 2.56 -7.00
N TRP A 239 -16.22 2.59 -8.31
CA TRP A 239 -17.31 2.39 -9.27
C TRP A 239 -17.41 0.92 -9.66
N LYS A 240 -18.64 0.42 -9.76
CA LYS A 240 -18.92 -0.91 -10.29
C LYS A 240 -19.20 -0.79 -11.79
N VAL A 241 -18.33 -1.36 -12.61
CA VAL A 241 -18.46 -1.38 -14.06
C VAL A 241 -18.98 -2.74 -14.50
N GLN A 242 -20.09 -2.76 -15.23
CA GLN A 242 -20.70 -3.96 -15.77
C GLN A 242 -20.66 -3.95 -17.30
N VAL A 243 -20.03 -4.96 -17.89
CA VAL A 243 -19.93 -5.15 -19.33
C VAL A 243 -20.83 -6.30 -19.75
N THR A 244 -21.79 -6.01 -20.63
CA THR A 244 -22.76 -6.96 -21.17
C THR A 244 -22.65 -7.05 -22.68
N ASN A 245 -22.67 -8.26 -23.24
CA ASN A 245 -22.75 -8.46 -24.69
C ASN A 245 -24.21 -8.72 -25.09
N LYS A 246 -24.83 -7.76 -25.79
CA LYS A 246 -26.19 -7.90 -26.34
C LYS A 246 -26.12 -8.84 -27.56
N GLY A 247 -26.30 -10.14 -27.35
CA GLY A 247 -26.36 -11.13 -28.44
C GLY A 247 -26.10 -12.58 -28.02
N TYR A 248 -25.40 -12.82 -26.91
CA TYR A 248 -25.17 -14.15 -26.36
C TYR A 248 -25.82 -14.27 -24.97
N SER A 249 -27.13 -14.49 -24.96
CA SER A 249 -28.02 -14.44 -23.76
C SER A 249 -27.66 -15.39 -22.61
N LEU A 250 -26.61 -16.23 -22.75
CA LEU A 250 -26.17 -17.18 -21.73
C LEU A 250 -24.91 -16.77 -20.97
N ARG A 251 -24.17 -15.73 -21.39
CA ARG A 251 -22.96 -15.31 -20.66
C ARG A 251 -23.30 -14.27 -19.60
N LYS A 252 -22.93 -14.57 -18.34
CA LYS A 252 -23.06 -13.64 -17.22
C LYS A 252 -22.30 -12.33 -17.54
N PRO A 253 -22.85 -11.16 -17.16
CA PRO A 253 -22.14 -9.89 -17.28
C PRO A 253 -20.77 -9.94 -16.62
N LYS A 254 -19.75 -9.35 -17.26
CA LYS A 254 -18.44 -9.15 -16.63
C LYS A 254 -18.54 -7.94 -15.72
N VAL A 255 -18.34 -8.14 -14.42
CA VAL A 255 -18.37 -7.08 -13.41
C VAL A 255 -16.95 -6.82 -12.93
N MET A 256 -16.57 -5.54 -12.84
CA MET A 256 -15.26 -5.12 -12.33
C MET A 256 -15.39 -3.83 -11.51
N SER A 257 -14.40 -3.59 -10.64
CA SER A 257 -14.29 -2.34 -9.88
C SER A 257 -13.36 -1.38 -10.61
N MET A 258 -13.74 -0.10 -10.68
CA MET A 258 -12.95 0.97 -11.25
C MET A 258 -12.61 1.99 -10.16
N ASN A 259 -11.32 2.29 -10.03
CA ASN A 259 -10.78 3.19 -9.00
C ASN A 259 -10.35 4.53 -9.58
N ASN A 260 -9.80 4.51 -10.79
CA ASN A 260 -9.18 5.68 -11.39
C ASN A 260 -10.05 6.20 -12.50
N TYR A 261 -10.15 5.45 -13.59
CA TYR A 261 -10.89 5.85 -14.78
C TYR A 261 -11.19 4.66 -15.70
N PHE A 262 -12.15 4.87 -16.59
CA PHE A 262 -12.54 3.99 -17.67
C PHE A 262 -12.50 4.77 -18.97
N SER A 263 -12.02 4.17 -20.06
CA SER A 263 -11.94 4.85 -21.35
C SER A 263 -12.33 3.95 -22.51
N VAL A 264 -12.79 4.59 -23.58
CA VAL A 264 -13.09 4.02 -24.90
C VAL A 264 -12.43 4.92 -25.94
N GLY A 265 -11.77 4.35 -26.94
CA GLY A 265 -11.07 5.11 -27.99
C GLY A 265 -9.54 5.03 -27.88
N PRO A 266 -8.80 6.08 -28.30
CA PRO A 266 -7.35 6.06 -28.41
C PRO A 266 -6.62 5.70 -27.11
N ASP A 267 -7.09 6.20 -25.96
CA ASP A 267 -6.51 5.87 -24.65
C ASP A 267 -6.57 4.37 -24.35
N ALA A 268 -7.75 3.75 -24.52
CA ALA A 268 -7.94 2.33 -24.32
C ALA A 268 -7.11 1.50 -25.32
N LEU A 269 -7.01 1.96 -26.56
CA LEU A 269 -6.19 1.32 -27.60
C LEU A 269 -4.69 1.44 -27.29
N MET A 270 -4.23 2.58 -26.79
CA MET A 270 -2.86 2.77 -26.30
C MET A 270 -2.55 1.83 -25.15
N ALA A 271 -3.43 1.74 -24.15
CA ALA A 271 -3.28 0.83 -23.02
C ALA A 271 -3.22 -0.64 -23.48
N LEU A 272 -4.05 -1.03 -24.46
CA LEU A 272 -4.04 -2.36 -25.06
C LEU A 272 -2.72 -2.65 -25.81
N ASN A 273 -2.25 -1.70 -26.61
CA ASN A 273 -0.99 -1.83 -27.36
C ASN A 273 0.21 -1.92 -26.43
N PHE A 274 0.27 -1.05 -25.41
CA PHE A 274 1.30 -1.08 -24.39
C PHE A 274 1.31 -2.41 -23.64
N HIS A 275 0.14 -2.90 -23.20
CA HIS A 275 0.02 -4.18 -22.52
C HIS A 275 0.52 -5.34 -23.41
N THR A 276 0.07 -5.39 -24.66
CA THR A 276 0.47 -6.39 -25.64
C THR A 276 1.98 -6.38 -25.89
N HIS A 277 2.59 -5.19 -25.99
CA HIS A 277 4.03 -5.06 -26.21
C HIS A 277 4.84 -5.48 -24.98
N ARG A 278 4.34 -5.15 -23.79
CA ARG A 278 4.94 -5.55 -22.51
C ARG A 278 4.95 -7.06 -22.31
N GLU A 279 3.89 -7.76 -22.73
CA GLU A 279 3.86 -9.22 -22.68
C GLU A 279 4.83 -9.87 -23.67
N LYS A 280 5.00 -9.29 -24.86
CA LYS A 280 5.92 -9.78 -25.88
C LYS A 280 7.39 -9.53 -25.54
N THR A 281 7.71 -8.40 -24.92
CA THR A 281 9.11 -8.00 -24.66
C THR A 281 9.29 -7.38 -23.28
N PRO A 282 9.13 -8.16 -22.20
CA PRO A 282 9.12 -7.63 -20.83
C PRO A 282 10.43 -6.92 -20.42
N SER A 283 11.58 -7.28 -21.00
CA SER A 283 12.87 -6.65 -20.70
C SER A 283 12.93 -5.16 -21.04
N LEU A 284 12.22 -4.72 -22.10
CA LEU A 284 12.13 -3.32 -22.50
C LEU A 284 11.31 -2.47 -21.51
N PHE A 285 10.48 -3.09 -20.67
CA PHE A 285 9.54 -2.40 -19.78
C PHE A 285 9.97 -2.39 -18.31
N SER A 286 11.25 -2.65 -18.06
CA SER A 286 11.84 -2.57 -16.72
C SER A 286 11.88 -1.12 -16.23
N SER A 287 12.39 -0.18 -17.02
CA SER A 287 12.52 1.21 -16.58
C SER A 287 11.21 2.01 -16.67
N ARG A 288 10.85 2.71 -15.60
CA ARG A 288 9.71 3.67 -15.60
C ARG A 288 9.88 4.78 -16.63
N LEU A 289 11.10 5.30 -16.81
CA LEU A 289 11.37 6.35 -17.80
C LEU A 289 11.14 5.83 -19.21
N VAL A 290 11.62 4.61 -19.51
CA VAL A 290 11.39 3.95 -20.81
C VAL A 290 9.90 3.70 -21.00
N ASN A 291 9.21 3.21 -19.97
CA ASN A 291 7.76 2.99 -20.03
C ASN A 291 7.01 4.29 -20.37
N LYS A 292 7.33 5.41 -19.73
CA LYS A 292 6.73 6.71 -20.04
C LYS A 292 7.06 7.17 -21.46
N ALA A 293 8.30 6.98 -21.93
CA ALA A 293 8.69 7.33 -23.29
C ALA A 293 7.92 6.50 -24.33
N VAL A 294 7.76 5.19 -24.12
CA VAL A 294 6.96 4.33 -24.99
C VAL A 294 5.51 4.78 -25.05
N TYR A 295 4.91 5.15 -23.90
CA TYR A 295 3.56 5.73 -23.87
C TYR A 295 3.45 7.02 -24.68
N LEU A 296 4.44 7.91 -24.58
CA LEU A 296 4.50 9.14 -25.36
C LEU A 296 4.54 8.86 -26.88
N PHE A 297 5.38 7.90 -27.31
CA PHE A 297 5.47 7.52 -28.72
C PHE A 297 4.16 6.95 -29.27
N TYR A 298 3.44 6.14 -28.47
CA TYR A 298 2.11 5.69 -28.86
C TYR A 298 1.14 6.85 -28.99
N GLY A 299 1.13 7.81 -28.04
CA GLY A 299 0.28 9.00 -28.10
C GLY A 299 0.48 9.86 -29.34
N THR A 300 1.68 9.86 -29.94
CA THR A 300 1.99 10.61 -31.17
C THR A 300 1.70 9.86 -32.48
N LYS A 301 1.12 8.65 -32.42
CA LYS A 301 0.93 7.81 -33.61
C LYS A 301 -0.45 8.02 -34.23
N ASP A 302 -0.49 8.72 -35.37
CA ASP A 302 -1.72 9.03 -36.14
C ASP A 302 -2.61 7.81 -36.44
N CYS A 303 -2.02 6.61 -36.56
CA CYS A 303 -2.78 5.38 -36.78
C CYS A 303 -3.79 5.09 -35.64
N LEU A 304 -3.47 5.43 -34.39
CA LEU A 304 -4.37 5.16 -33.26
C LEU A 304 -5.64 6.01 -33.33
N VAL A 305 -5.45 7.27 -33.73
CA VAL A 305 -6.53 8.24 -33.96
C VAL A 305 -7.42 7.76 -35.11
N GLN A 306 -6.83 7.29 -36.21
CA GLN A 306 -7.60 6.78 -37.36
C GLN A 306 -8.50 5.58 -37.02
N GLU A 307 -8.03 4.62 -36.22
CA GLU A 307 -8.82 3.43 -35.84
C GLU A 307 -10.05 3.78 -35.00
N CYS A 308 -9.97 4.88 -34.25
CA CYS A 308 -11.02 5.33 -33.33
C CYS A 308 -11.91 6.44 -33.89
N LYS A 309 -11.77 6.80 -35.18
CA LYS A 309 -12.61 7.80 -35.84
C LYS A 309 -14.10 7.46 -35.78
N ASP A 310 -14.90 8.52 -35.76
CA ASP A 310 -16.36 8.47 -35.75
C ASP A 310 -16.92 7.63 -34.60
N LEU A 311 -16.32 7.73 -33.41
CA LEU A 311 -16.77 6.96 -32.25
C LEU A 311 -18.20 7.33 -31.89
N ASP A 312 -18.59 8.59 -32.07
CA ASP A 312 -19.95 9.11 -31.91
C ASP A 312 -21.00 8.35 -32.74
N LYS A 313 -20.62 7.77 -33.88
CA LYS A 313 -21.52 6.97 -34.73
C LYS A 313 -21.62 5.51 -34.29
N LYS A 314 -20.74 5.07 -33.37
CA LYS A 314 -20.57 3.68 -32.94
C LYS A 314 -21.05 3.43 -31.52
N VAL A 315 -21.22 4.49 -30.72
CA VAL A 315 -21.62 4.39 -29.31
C VAL A 315 -22.83 5.26 -29.03
N GLU A 316 -23.68 4.77 -28.15
CA GLU A 316 -24.74 5.57 -27.53
C GLU A 316 -24.36 5.80 -26.08
N LEU A 317 -24.41 7.06 -25.64
CA LEU A 317 -24.17 7.44 -24.25
C LEU A 317 -25.50 7.79 -23.60
N GLU A 318 -25.77 7.17 -22.47
CA GLU A 318 -26.90 7.48 -21.60
C GLU A 318 -26.33 7.80 -20.21
N LEU A 319 -26.72 8.94 -19.65
CA LEU A 319 -26.35 9.38 -18.31
C LEU A 319 -27.64 9.60 -17.52
N ASP A 320 -27.76 8.93 -16.37
CA ASP A 320 -28.92 9.04 -15.47
C ASP A 320 -30.29 8.82 -16.16
N GLY A 321 -30.33 7.95 -17.17
CA GLY A 321 -31.54 7.63 -17.94
C GLY A 321 -31.74 8.51 -19.19
N GLU A 322 -30.93 9.55 -19.35
CA GLU A 322 -31.04 10.52 -20.44
C GLU A 322 -30.02 10.24 -21.53
N LYS A 323 -30.49 10.15 -22.77
CA LYS A 323 -29.60 9.95 -23.94
C LYS A 323 -28.85 11.24 -24.25
N ILE A 324 -27.53 11.17 -24.27
CA ILE A 324 -26.66 12.31 -24.55
C ILE A 324 -26.31 12.33 -26.04
N SER A 325 -26.53 13.48 -26.69
CA SER A 325 -26.05 13.70 -28.05
C SER A 325 -24.54 13.92 -28.04
N LEU A 326 -23.80 13.02 -28.68
CA LEU A 326 -22.34 13.08 -28.72
C LEU A 326 -21.88 13.99 -29.88
N PRO A 327 -20.92 14.90 -29.66
CA PRO A 327 -20.23 15.59 -30.74
C PRO A 327 -19.36 14.61 -31.53
N ASN A 328 -18.81 15.03 -32.67
CA ASN A 328 -17.78 14.25 -33.34
C ASN A 328 -16.59 14.06 -32.41
N LEU A 329 -16.32 12.82 -32.02
CA LEU A 329 -15.31 12.48 -31.03
C LEU A 329 -14.65 11.16 -31.37
N GLU A 330 -13.44 10.98 -30.85
CA GLU A 330 -12.63 9.79 -31.07
C GLU A 330 -12.49 8.97 -29.78
N GLY A 331 -12.74 9.58 -28.61
CA GLY A 331 -12.62 8.90 -27.33
C GLY A 331 -13.55 9.46 -26.26
N ILE A 332 -13.92 8.58 -25.32
CA ILE A 332 -14.69 8.89 -24.12
C ILE A 332 -13.85 8.43 -22.92
N VAL A 333 -13.72 9.29 -21.91
CA VAL A 333 -13.05 8.97 -20.64
C VAL A 333 -13.98 9.33 -19.49
N VAL A 334 -14.19 8.39 -18.58
CA VAL A 334 -14.92 8.57 -17.32
C VAL A 334 -13.90 8.55 -16.19
N LEU A 335 -13.78 9.66 -15.47
CA LEU A 335 -12.79 9.87 -14.41
C LEU A 335 -13.44 9.78 -13.04
N ASN A 336 -12.80 9.05 -12.12
CA ASN A 336 -13.14 9.02 -10.70
C ASN A 336 -12.09 9.76 -9.84
N ILE A 337 -10.92 10.06 -10.41
CA ILE A 337 -9.82 10.78 -9.74
C ILE A 337 -9.32 11.93 -10.62
N GLY A 338 -8.58 12.87 -10.01
CA GLY A 338 -8.11 14.08 -10.68
C GLY A 338 -6.93 13.90 -11.65
N TYR A 339 -6.27 12.74 -11.63
CA TYR A 339 -5.15 12.42 -12.53
C TYR A 339 -5.50 11.29 -13.50
N TRP A 340 -4.98 11.39 -14.72
CA TRP A 340 -5.17 10.44 -15.81
C TRP A 340 -3.88 10.26 -16.60
N GLY A 341 -3.65 9.07 -17.17
CA GLY A 341 -2.59 8.86 -18.16
C GLY A 341 -1.16 9.03 -17.63
N GLY A 342 -0.93 8.78 -16.34
CA GLY A 342 0.41 8.88 -15.73
C GLY A 342 0.82 10.28 -15.30
N GLY A 343 -0.13 11.07 -14.79
CA GLY A 343 0.09 12.37 -14.18
C GLY A 343 -0.55 13.57 -14.90
N CYS A 344 -1.38 13.35 -15.93
CA CYS A 344 -2.10 14.41 -16.63
C CYS A 344 -3.36 14.85 -15.86
N ARG A 345 -3.63 16.15 -15.80
CA ARG A 345 -4.84 16.73 -15.22
C ARG A 345 -5.69 17.34 -16.32
N LEU A 346 -6.67 16.58 -16.81
CA LEU A 346 -7.47 16.93 -17.99
C LEU A 346 -8.25 18.26 -17.86
N TRP A 347 -8.65 18.62 -16.65
CA TRP A 347 -9.48 19.80 -16.39
C TRP A 347 -8.68 21.05 -15.95
N GLU A 348 -7.37 20.91 -15.74
CA GLU A 348 -6.55 22.03 -15.31
C GLU A 348 -6.37 23.04 -16.45
N GLY A 349 -6.80 24.29 -16.23
CA GLY A 349 -6.72 25.36 -17.22
C GLY A 349 -7.91 25.47 -18.19
N MET A 350 -8.94 24.64 -18.03
CA MET A 350 -10.16 24.65 -18.86
C MET A 350 -11.27 25.57 -18.33
N GLY A 351 -11.05 26.29 -17.22
CA GLY A 351 -12.04 27.17 -16.59
C GLY A 351 -13.00 26.47 -15.62
N ASP A 352 -12.98 25.13 -15.59
CA ASP A 352 -13.67 24.31 -14.60
C ASP A 352 -12.87 24.26 -13.29
N GLU A 353 -13.53 24.19 -12.13
CA GLU A 353 -12.83 23.95 -10.86
C GLU A 353 -12.14 22.57 -10.94
N PRO A 354 -10.81 22.50 -10.81
CA PRO A 354 -10.12 21.22 -10.84
C PRO A 354 -10.62 20.35 -9.69
N TYR A 355 -10.87 19.07 -9.95
CA TYR A 355 -11.20 18.09 -8.92
C TYR A 355 -10.25 18.30 -7.72
N PRO A 356 -10.79 18.59 -6.52
CA PRO A 356 -9.95 18.98 -5.40
C PRO A 356 -8.98 17.85 -5.10
N LEU A 357 -7.68 18.17 -5.08
CA LEU A 357 -6.69 17.25 -4.58
C LEU A 357 -7.07 16.94 -3.14
N SER A 358 -7.16 15.65 -2.80
CA SER A 358 -7.18 15.21 -1.42
C SER A 358 -5.85 15.64 -0.80
N ARG A 359 -5.88 16.79 -0.11
CA ARG A 359 -4.77 17.29 0.70
C ARG A 359 -4.82 16.65 2.06
#